data_AF-A0A8B3NE53-F1
#
_entry.id   AF-A0A8B3NE53-F1
#
_cell.length_a   1.000
_cell.length_b   1.000
_cell.length_c   1.000
_cell.angle_alpha   90.00
_cell.angle_beta   90.00
_cell.angle_gamma   90.00
#
_symmetry.space_group_name_H-M   'P 1'
#
loop_
_entity.id
_entity.type
_entity.pdbx_description
1 polymer ?
#
loop_
_entity_poly.entity_id
_entity_poly.type
_entity_poly.pdbx_seq_one_letter_code
_entity_poly.pdbx_strand_id
1 'polypeptide(L)' 'LSCDEGNAHRFGATVGVGGLGWDVMEETYRALLLDGARRVGILAVPKTMPSAAAGQVSLRLGLRGPVFGVTSACA' A
#
# COMPACT_ATOMS: atom_id res chain seq x y z
N LEU A 1 -18.47 -8.34 16.15
CA LEU A 1 -17.17 -9.06 16.12
C LEU A 1 -16.07 -8.04 16.37
N SER A 2 -15.21 -8.27 17.36
CA SER A 2 -14.09 -7.39 17.71
C SER A 2 -12.76 -8.12 17.47
N CYS A 3 -11.77 -7.40 16.94
CA CYS A 3 -10.41 -7.89 16.78
C CYS A 3 -9.58 -7.47 18.01
N ASP A 4 -8.88 -8.41 18.60
CA ASP A 4 -7.97 -8.22 19.74
C ASP A 4 -6.70 -9.05 19.54
N GLU A 5 -5.73 -8.94 20.44
CA GLU A 5 -4.45 -9.63 20.32
C GLU A 5 -4.57 -11.16 20.35
N GLY A 6 -5.57 -11.70 21.04
CA GLY A 6 -5.82 -13.14 21.14
C GLY A 6 -6.41 -13.74 19.87
N ASN A 7 -7.02 -12.93 19.00
CA ASN A 7 -7.68 -13.41 17.79
C ASN A 7 -7.22 -12.73 16.48
N ALA A 8 -6.28 -11.79 16.51
CA ALA A 8 -5.85 -10.99 15.35
C ALA A 8 -5.44 -11.81 14.11
N HIS A 9 -4.91 -13.02 14.28
CA HIS A 9 -4.53 -13.91 13.17
C HIS A 9 -5.73 -14.48 12.39
N ARG A 10 -6.95 -14.35 12.94
CA ARG A 10 -8.22 -14.73 12.30
C ARG A 10 -8.80 -13.61 11.45
N PHE A 11 -8.24 -12.40 11.52
CA PHE A 11 -8.71 -11.23 10.81
C PHE A 11 -7.66 -10.77 9.81
N GLY A 12 -8.06 -10.64 8.55
CA GLY A 12 -7.22 -10.17 7.44
C GLY A 12 -7.79 -8.93 6.78
N ALA A 13 -7.09 -8.40 5.78
CA ALA A 13 -7.56 -7.27 4.98
C ALA A 13 -7.31 -7.51 3.49
N THR A 14 -8.34 -7.34 2.70
CA THR A 14 -8.22 -7.31 1.24
C THR A 14 -8.76 -5.99 0.73
N VAL A 15 -7.95 -5.27 -0.04
CA VAL A 15 -8.36 -3.98 -0.63
C VAL A 15 -8.13 -4.03 -2.14
N GLY A 16 -9.19 -3.75 -2.89
CA GLY A 16 -9.15 -3.61 -4.33
C GLY A 16 -8.58 -2.26 -4.73
N VAL A 17 -7.63 -2.24 -5.67
CA VAL A 17 -7.08 -1.01 -6.25
C VAL A 17 -7.03 -1.16 -7.77
N GLY A 18 -7.67 -0.25 -8.50
CA GLY A 18 -7.68 -0.27 -9.96
C GLY A 18 -6.33 0.11 -10.61
N GLY A 19 -5.47 0.84 -9.87
CA GLY A 19 -4.16 1.28 -10.32
C GLY A 19 -3.13 1.31 -9.19
N LEU A 20 -2.16 2.21 -9.28
CA LEU A 20 -1.10 2.41 -8.29
C LEU A 20 -1.05 3.88 -7.85
N GLY A 21 -0.15 4.24 -6.93
CA GLY A 21 0.09 5.63 -6.53
C GLY A 21 0.76 6.45 -7.65
N TRP A 22 -0.02 6.84 -8.67
CA TRP A 22 0.46 7.49 -9.88
C TRP A 22 1.07 8.87 -9.62
N ASP A 23 0.48 9.60 -8.69
CA ASP A 23 0.97 10.88 -8.18
C ASP A 23 2.40 10.75 -7.65
N VAL A 24 2.67 9.74 -6.82
CA VAL A 24 3.99 9.51 -6.24
C VAL A 24 4.98 9.01 -7.28
N MET A 25 4.53 8.19 -8.24
CA MET A 25 5.38 7.77 -9.36
C MET A 25 5.81 8.97 -10.21
N GLU A 26 4.90 9.87 -10.55
CA GLU A 26 5.20 11.06 -11.34
C GLU A 26 6.14 12.02 -10.59
N GLU A 27 5.85 12.30 -9.32
CA GLU A 27 6.71 13.12 -8.46
C GLU A 27 8.13 12.55 -8.39
N THR A 28 8.24 11.24 -8.16
CA THR A 28 9.53 10.55 -8.06
C THR A 28 10.29 10.58 -9.40
N TYR A 29 9.57 10.40 -10.51
CA TYR A 29 10.15 10.45 -11.85
C TYR A 29 10.70 11.85 -12.16
N ARG A 30 9.90 12.89 -11.93
CA ARG A 30 10.30 14.29 -12.11
C ARG A 30 11.52 14.63 -11.26
N ALA A 31 11.50 14.24 -9.98
CA ALA A 31 12.60 14.52 -9.06
C ALA A 31 13.92 13.90 -9.55
N LEU A 32 13.89 12.66 -10.05
CA LEU A 32 15.09 11.98 -10.57
C LEU A 32 15.57 12.56 -11.90
N LEU A 33 14.67 12.74 -12.87
CA LEU A 33 15.05 13.05 -14.25
C LEU A 33 15.23 14.55 -14.50
N LEU A 34 14.41 15.38 -13.86
CA LEU A 34 14.38 16.82 -14.11
C LEU A 34 15.11 17.60 -13.02
N ASP A 35 14.96 17.19 -11.75
CA ASP A 35 15.46 17.97 -10.62
C ASP A 35 16.80 17.45 -10.05
N GLY A 36 17.38 16.42 -10.68
CA GLY A 36 18.71 15.90 -10.35
C GLY A 36 18.79 15.15 -9.01
N ALA A 37 17.68 14.65 -8.49
CA ALA A 37 17.68 13.87 -7.26
C ALA A 37 18.54 12.60 -7.41
N ARG A 38 19.43 12.37 -6.43
CA ARG A 38 20.32 11.19 -6.44
C ARG A 38 19.59 9.87 -6.19
N ARG A 39 18.41 9.91 -5.57
CA ARG A 39 17.60 8.73 -5.21
C ARG A 39 16.13 9.09 -5.03
N VAL A 40 15.28 8.06 -5.13
CA VAL A 40 13.85 8.14 -4.80
C VAL A 40 13.62 8.39 -3.30
N GLY A 41 12.46 8.94 -2.96
CA GLY A 41 12.02 9.04 -1.57
C GLY A 41 11.89 7.67 -0.91
N ILE A 42 12.21 7.57 0.38
CA ILE A 42 12.19 6.29 1.13
C ILE A 42 10.82 5.62 1.07
N LEU A 43 9.75 6.42 1.12
CA LEU A 43 8.38 5.93 1.06
C LEU A 43 7.80 5.85 -0.35
N ALA A 44 8.58 6.13 -1.39
CA ALA A 44 8.09 6.09 -2.77
C ALA A 44 7.55 4.70 -3.11
N VAL A 45 8.32 3.64 -2.81
CA VAL A 45 7.90 2.26 -3.08
C VAL A 45 6.65 1.87 -2.27
N PRO A 46 6.60 2.01 -0.93
CA PRO A 46 5.38 1.73 -0.18
C PRO A 46 4.17 2.53 -0.62
N LYS A 47 4.32 3.78 -1.07
CA LYS A 47 3.18 4.58 -1.53
C LYS A 47 2.67 4.20 -2.92
N THR A 48 3.51 3.59 -3.76
CA THR A 48 3.12 3.18 -5.11
C THR A 48 2.64 1.74 -5.17
N MET A 49 3.03 0.87 -4.23
CA MET A 49 2.62 -0.53 -4.20
C MET A 49 1.09 -0.70 -4.11
N PRO A 50 0.43 -1.45 -5.02
CA PRO A 50 -1.02 -1.71 -4.94
C PRO A 50 -1.45 -2.40 -3.65
N SER A 51 -0.59 -3.23 -3.05
CA SER A 51 -0.85 -3.91 -1.78
C SER A 51 -0.75 -3.01 -0.55
N ALA A 52 -0.19 -1.81 -0.67
CA ALA A 52 0.05 -0.92 0.46
C ALA A 52 -1.24 -0.43 1.12
N ALA A 53 -2.32 -0.28 0.35
CA ALA A 53 -3.63 0.08 0.90
C ALA A 53 -4.11 -0.98 1.91
N ALA A 54 -4.05 -2.26 1.54
CA ALA A 54 -4.39 -3.38 2.42
C ALA A 54 -3.42 -3.46 3.62
N GLY A 55 -2.12 -3.27 3.38
CA GLY A 55 -1.12 -3.22 4.44
C GLY A 55 -1.36 -2.11 5.47
N GLN A 56 -1.73 -0.91 5.03
CA GLN A 56 -2.05 0.22 5.90
C GLN A 56 -3.32 -0.03 6.72
N VAL A 57 -4.36 -0.62 6.12
CA VAL A 57 -5.56 -1.06 6.86
C VAL A 57 -5.18 -2.08 7.92
N SER A 58 -4.36 -3.06 7.57
CA SER A 58 -3.88 -4.08 8.51
C SER A 58 -3.12 -3.49 9.69
N LEU A 59 -2.18 -2.57 9.42
CA LEU A 59 -1.40 -1.89 10.46
C LEU A 59 -2.29 -1.06 11.38
N ARG A 60 -3.24 -0.31 10.80
CA ARG A 60 -4.12 0.59 11.55
C ARG A 60 -5.12 -0.16 12.43
N LEU A 61 -5.56 -1.34 12.00
CA LEU A 61 -6.57 -2.15 12.70
C LEU A 61 -5.97 -3.32 13.50
N GLY A 62 -4.65 -3.50 13.49
CA GLY A 62 -3.97 -4.58 14.22
C GLY A 62 -4.24 -5.98 13.65
N LEU A 63 -4.58 -6.08 12.35
CA LEU A 63 -4.90 -7.35 11.71
C LEU A 63 -3.61 -8.12 11.42
N ARG A 64 -3.62 -9.43 11.68
CA ARG A 64 -2.45 -10.31 11.51
C ARG A 64 -2.74 -11.58 10.71
N GLY A 65 -3.96 -11.72 10.19
CA GLY A 65 -4.34 -12.75 9.23
C GLY A 65 -3.86 -12.41 7.81
N PRO A 66 -4.45 -13.03 6.77
CA PRO A 66 -4.03 -12.80 5.40
C PRO A 66 -4.31 -11.36 4.93
N VAL A 67 -3.32 -10.72 4.30
CA VAL A 67 -3.41 -9.32 3.82
C VAL A 67 -3.01 -9.25 2.36
N PHE A 68 -3.94 -8.81 1.49
CA PHE A 68 -3.72 -8.80 0.04
C PHE A 68 -4.25 -7.51 -0.60
N GLY A 69 -3.47 -6.94 -1.52
CA GLY A 69 -4.00 -6.03 -2.52
C GLY A 69 -4.53 -6.83 -3.71
N VAL A 70 -5.68 -6.45 -4.25
CA VAL A 70 -6.25 -7.06 -5.46
C VAL A 70 -6.37 -6.00 -6.53
N THR A 71 -5.97 -6.32 -7.76
CA THR A 71 -6.05 -5.41 -8.90
C THR A 71 -6.62 -6.16 -10.10
N SER A 72 -7.76 -5.67 -10.57
CA SER A 72 -8.53 -6.18 -11.72
C SER A 72 -8.94 -5.03 -12.65
N ALA A 73 -8.21 -3.91 -12.58
CA ALA A 73 -8.60 -2.64 -13.18
C ALA A 73 -10.02 -2.21 -12.75
N CYS A 74 -11.01 -2.41 -13.62
CA CYS A 74 -12.39 -1.95 -13.40
C CYS A 74 -13.32 -3.02 -12.80
N ALA A 75 -12.96 -4.30 -12.90
CA ALA A 75 -13.81 -5.40 -12.43
C ALA A 75 -13.80 -5.53 -10.91
#